data_AF-A0AAJ7RV94-F1
#
_entry.id   AF-A0AAJ7RV94-F1
#
_cell.length_a   1.000
_cell.length_b   1.000
_cell.length_c   1.000
_cell.angle_alpha   90.00
_cell.angle_beta   90.00
_cell.angle_gamma   90.00
#
_symmetry.space_group_name_H-M   'P 1'
#
loop_
_entity.id
_entity.type
_entity.pdbx_description
1 polymer ?
#
loop_
_entity_poly.entity_id
_entity_poly.type
_entity_poly.pdbx_seq_one_letter_code
_entity_poly.pdbx_strand_id
1 'polypeptide(L)'
;MDKRRADEDPGELATQLLIKKPTDHILYLKQCFPHAARNRDVPRIILLAPPGFDKFFLAEFLKKELGVRPISFSDVQKVSSTDIQASCAEAEYLTKNMKKMLRSGLIHYSGWILFDLPRNKAEAQAMQRVGIIPTHVIEIKMSKAPELECKRAKNAVRTFEPPLRGYCDRAESAEQRRYVKRLRGLRDVYADLLIEVDGIDRNINDIGKICATLARIRKPVAAPCQFRVILIGANGSDRETLAKHVSERFNLVHLDFAYILEESRSQDTSLGRALRIFEHKWGKRPNADMRIELVEKRILSYECTRRGWILTGYPITAEDFKLLDLLSTPPNRVIFLEVDLLTCRERLLGRRYDIHTGSTHNIIRKYGCKKSDSHDLAVHPNDRRSRVEEDIREYQENLIPLMEYAGKTGTVIDGNGDERIVREKLEACLVSAAPCASPRIRKPSFSLEPDKIEFDPDDEPDPRIFNEIREKETTLSLV
;
A
#
# COMPACT_ATOMS: atom_id res chain seq x y z
N MET A 1 12.24 2.83 14.44
CA MET A 1 11.16 2.39 15.34
C MET A 1 9.96 1.77 14.58
N ASP A 2 10.16 1.20 13.38
CA ASP A 2 9.07 0.58 12.59
C ASP A 2 9.23 -0.94 12.46
N LYS A 3 9.04 -1.65 13.57
CA LYS A 3 8.91 -3.12 13.61
C LYS A 3 7.49 -3.59 14.01
N ARG A 4 6.49 -2.69 14.07
CA ARG A 4 5.19 -2.99 14.76
C ARG A 4 3.91 -2.53 14.05
N ARG A 5 3.85 -2.45 12.72
CA ARG A 5 2.60 -2.03 12.04
C ARG A 5 2.12 -2.96 10.93
N ALA A 6 2.70 -4.15 10.85
CA ALA A 6 2.26 -5.25 9.99
C ALA A 6 1.67 -6.38 10.84
N ASP A 7 0.73 -6.07 11.74
CA ASP A 7 -0.07 -7.08 12.43
C ASP A 7 -1.54 -6.80 12.11
N GLU A 8 -2.08 -7.47 11.09
CA GLU A 8 -3.34 -8.17 11.36
C GLU A 8 -2.88 -9.47 12.00
N ASP A 9 -3.31 -9.68 13.25
CA ASP A 9 -2.97 -10.86 14.02
C ASP A 9 -3.41 -12.09 13.20
N PRO A 10 -2.49 -13.00 12.78
CA PRO A 10 -2.90 -14.29 12.23
C PRO A 10 -3.90 -15.00 13.17
N GLY A 11 -3.91 -14.63 14.46
CA GLY A 11 -4.96 -14.94 15.43
C GLY A 11 -6.37 -14.57 14.99
N GLU A 12 -6.67 -13.42 14.38
CA GLU A 12 -8.06 -13.04 14.06
C GLU A 12 -8.62 -13.81 12.85
N LEU A 13 -7.81 -14.02 11.81
CA LEU A 13 -8.14 -14.90 10.68
C LEU A 13 -8.25 -16.36 11.11
N ALA A 14 -7.33 -16.83 11.97
CA ALA A 14 -7.40 -18.15 12.57
C ALA A 14 -8.64 -18.29 13.48
N THR A 15 -8.99 -17.25 14.24
CA THR A 15 -10.19 -17.23 15.10
C THR A 15 -11.44 -17.26 14.25
N GLN A 16 -11.52 -16.53 13.13
CA GLN A 16 -12.64 -16.60 12.21
C GLN A 16 -12.77 -17.96 11.51
N LEU A 17 -11.65 -18.60 11.16
CA LEU A 17 -11.65 -19.98 10.66
C LEU A 17 -12.16 -20.97 11.72
N LEU A 18 -11.70 -20.83 12.96
CA LEU A 18 -12.11 -21.68 14.08
C LEU A 18 -13.57 -21.48 14.47
N ILE A 19 -14.08 -20.25 14.35
CA ILE A 19 -15.49 -19.90 14.64
C ILE A 19 -16.40 -20.36 13.51
N LYS A 20 -16.08 -20.05 12.25
CA LYS A 20 -16.98 -20.30 11.13
C LYS A 20 -16.87 -21.71 10.55
N LYS A 21 -15.76 -22.41 10.78
CA LYS A 21 -15.45 -23.78 10.27
C LYS A 21 -16.01 -24.04 8.86
N PRO A 22 -15.62 -23.22 7.86
CA PRO A 22 -16.07 -23.41 6.50
C PRO A 22 -15.54 -24.74 5.93
N THR A 23 -16.29 -25.35 5.03
CA THR A 23 -15.97 -26.63 4.35
C THR A 23 -14.68 -26.55 3.54
N ASP A 24 -14.41 -25.41 2.90
CA ASP A 24 -13.10 -25.13 2.27
C ASP A 24 -12.45 -23.92 2.93
N HIS A 25 -11.48 -24.21 3.78
CA HIS A 25 -10.69 -23.25 4.55
C HIS A 25 -9.85 -22.34 3.65
N ILE A 26 -9.34 -22.86 2.53
CA ILE A 26 -8.43 -22.15 1.62
C ILE A 26 -9.22 -21.19 0.75
N LEU A 27 -10.37 -21.64 0.24
CA LEU A 27 -11.29 -20.79 -0.52
C LEU A 27 -11.87 -19.67 0.37
N TYR A 28 -12.23 -19.99 1.62
CA TYR A 28 -12.69 -19.02 2.60
C TYR A 28 -11.61 -17.96 2.91
N LEU A 29 -10.36 -18.38 3.13
CA LEU A 29 -9.24 -17.45 3.32
C LEU A 29 -8.99 -16.59 2.07
N LYS A 30 -9.05 -17.18 0.86
CA LYS A 30 -8.92 -16.46 -0.41
C LYS A 30 -10.03 -15.42 -0.61
N GLN A 31 -11.23 -15.66 -0.11
CA GLN A 31 -12.33 -14.67 -0.15
C GLN A 31 -12.19 -13.60 0.94
N CYS A 32 -11.65 -13.95 2.11
CA CYS A 32 -11.43 -13.03 3.22
C CYS A 32 -10.25 -12.07 3.00
N PHE A 33 -9.18 -12.50 2.33
CA PHE A 33 -7.97 -11.70 2.07
C PHE A 33 -8.22 -10.40 1.27
N PRO A 34 -8.96 -10.42 0.14
CA PRO A 34 -9.33 -9.21 -0.60
C PRO A 34 -10.19 -8.25 0.23
N HIS A 35 -11.01 -8.79 1.13
CA HIS A 35 -11.84 -8.00 2.04
C HIS A 35 -10.97 -7.33 3.11
N ALA A 36 -10.04 -8.05 3.74
CA ALA A 36 -9.10 -7.51 4.73
C ALA A 36 -8.20 -6.40 4.15
N ALA A 37 -7.67 -6.59 2.94
CA ALA A 37 -6.87 -5.59 2.24
C ALA A 37 -7.66 -4.33 1.84
N ARG A 38 -8.96 -4.47 1.50
CA ARG A 38 -9.86 -3.33 1.18
C ARG A 38 -10.40 -2.61 2.41
N ASN A 39 -10.51 -3.29 3.56
CA ASN A 39 -11.07 -2.74 4.80
C ASN A 39 -10.15 -1.72 5.50
N ARG A 40 -8.88 -1.61 5.11
CA ARG A 40 -7.90 -0.66 5.67
C ARG A 40 -7.93 0.74 5.03
N ASP A 41 -8.58 0.88 3.87
CA ASP A 41 -8.52 2.08 3.03
C ASP A 41 -9.82 2.93 3.05
N VAL A 42 -10.75 2.65 3.97
CA VAL A 42 -12.06 3.33 4.03
C VAL A 42 -12.13 4.33 5.18
N PRO A 43 -12.57 5.59 4.94
CA PRO A 43 -12.58 6.61 5.99
C PRO A 43 -13.63 6.29 7.07
N ARG A 44 -13.18 6.35 8.32
CA ARG A 44 -13.99 6.23 9.54
C ARG A 44 -13.79 7.49 10.35
N ILE A 45 -14.78 8.37 10.37
CA ILE A 45 -14.62 9.75 10.81
C ILE A 45 -15.53 10.00 12.01
N ILE A 46 -15.01 10.69 13.02
CA ILE A 46 -15.81 11.28 14.10
C ILE A 46 -15.74 12.80 13.95
N LEU A 47 -16.89 13.48 13.92
CA LEU A 47 -16.97 14.94 13.87
C LEU A 47 -17.27 15.52 15.25
N LEU A 48 -16.38 16.40 15.72
CA LEU A 48 -16.52 17.17 16.94
C LEU A 48 -16.71 18.65 16.55
N ALA A 49 -17.88 19.21 16.81
CA ALA A 49 -18.16 20.62 16.50
C ALA A 49 -19.02 21.26 17.59
N PRO A 50 -18.90 22.58 17.79
CA PRO A 50 -19.67 23.32 18.80
C PRO A 50 -21.18 23.22 18.56
N PRO A 51 -22.00 23.41 19.62
CA PRO A 51 -23.44 23.57 19.47
C PRO A 51 -23.74 24.74 18.53
N GLY A 52 -24.76 24.59 17.68
CA GLY A 52 -25.12 25.58 16.64
C GLY A 52 -24.40 25.40 15.29
N PHE A 53 -23.34 24.58 15.20
CA PHE A 53 -22.76 24.22 13.91
C PHE A 53 -23.58 23.12 13.21
N ASP A 54 -23.84 23.27 11.91
CA ASP A 54 -24.59 22.28 11.13
C ASP A 54 -23.74 21.05 10.79
N LYS A 55 -23.65 20.13 11.75
CA LYS A 55 -22.91 18.87 11.62
C LYS A 55 -23.51 17.96 10.55
N PHE A 56 -24.83 18.01 10.36
CA PHE A 56 -25.52 17.16 9.41
C PHE A 56 -25.17 17.57 7.98
N PHE A 57 -25.21 18.87 7.68
CA PHE A 57 -24.81 19.38 6.38
C PHE A 57 -23.35 19.02 6.05
N LEU A 58 -22.44 19.17 7.01
CA LEU A 58 -21.04 18.78 6.81
C LEU A 58 -20.90 17.26 6.58
N ALA A 59 -21.62 16.43 7.32
CA ALA A 59 -21.59 14.99 7.13
C ALA A 59 -22.13 14.57 5.74
N GLU A 60 -23.20 15.21 5.26
CA GLU A 60 -23.72 15.00 3.90
C GLU A 60 -22.75 15.51 2.81
N PHE A 61 -22.03 16.61 3.07
CA PHE A 61 -20.96 17.07 2.18
C PHE A 61 -19.84 16.01 2.09
N LEU A 62 -19.36 15.51 3.22
CA LEU A 62 -18.30 14.49 3.26
C LEU A 62 -18.74 13.14 2.66
N LYS A 63 -20.02 12.77 2.78
CA LYS A 63 -20.59 11.62 2.09
C LYS A 63 -20.46 11.73 0.57
N LYS A 64 -20.72 12.91 0.01
CA LYS A 64 -20.58 13.15 -1.44
C LYS A 64 -19.12 13.08 -1.90
N GLU A 65 -18.20 13.62 -1.11
CA GLU A 65 -16.77 13.68 -1.45
C GLU A 65 -16.01 12.36 -1.21
N LEU A 66 -16.33 11.65 -0.12
CA LEU A 66 -15.58 10.47 0.35
C LEU A 66 -16.34 9.15 0.19
N GLY A 67 -17.63 9.18 -0.16
CA GLY A 67 -18.46 7.98 -0.31
C GLY A 67 -18.82 7.29 1.01
N VAL A 68 -18.60 7.95 2.14
CA VAL A 68 -18.86 7.43 3.50
C VAL A 68 -20.29 7.65 3.95
N ARG A 69 -20.80 6.79 4.85
CA ARG A 69 -22.19 6.90 5.35
C ARG A 69 -22.27 7.72 6.65
N PRO A 70 -23.05 8.82 6.69
CA PRO A 70 -23.38 9.52 7.93
C PRO A 70 -24.26 8.66 8.83
N ILE A 71 -23.96 8.65 10.12
CA ILE A 71 -24.68 7.87 11.13
C ILE A 71 -24.95 8.78 12.32
N SER A 72 -26.22 8.88 12.69
CA SER A 72 -26.68 9.58 13.89
C SER A 72 -26.97 8.59 15.02
N PHE A 73 -27.05 9.11 16.25
CA PHE A 73 -27.52 8.41 17.42
C PHE A 73 -28.93 7.84 17.22
N SER A 74 -29.82 8.61 16.60
CA SER A 74 -31.18 8.17 16.27
C SER A 74 -31.17 6.93 15.36
N ASP A 75 -30.18 6.80 14.47
CA ASP A 75 -30.05 5.63 13.60
C ASP A 75 -29.57 4.40 14.37
N VAL A 76 -28.70 4.59 15.37
CA VAL A 76 -28.27 3.51 16.28
C VAL A 76 -29.44 3.02 17.13
N GLN A 77 -30.31 3.93 17.61
CA GLN A 77 -31.47 3.59 18.44
C GLN A 77 -32.54 2.79 17.69
N LYS A 78 -32.74 3.05 16.37
CA LYS A 78 -33.67 2.26 15.53
C LYS A 78 -33.31 0.77 15.45
N VAL A 79 -32.06 0.40 15.76
CA VAL A 79 -31.59 -0.98 15.76
C VAL A 79 -32.00 -1.73 17.04
N SER A 80 -32.47 -1.01 18.07
CA SER A 80 -32.94 -1.58 19.34
C SER A 80 -34.46 -1.47 19.50
N SER A 81 -35.07 -2.54 19.99
CA SER A 81 -36.50 -2.64 20.32
C SER A 81 -36.82 -2.31 21.80
N THR A 82 -35.92 -1.67 22.54
CA THR A 82 -36.06 -1.47 24.00
C THR A 82 -35.64 -0.06 24.45
N ASP A 83 -36.54 0.61 25.17
CA ASP A 83 -36.33 1.89 25.85
C ASP A 83 -35.55 1.68 27.16
N ILE A 84 -34.40 2.35 27.35
CA ILE A 84 -33.64 2.23 28.61
C ILE A 84 -32.98 3.57 29.01
N GLN A 85 -33.07 3.91 30.32
CA GLN A 85 -32.45 5.04 31.00
C GLN A 85 -31.07 4.70 31.64
N ALA A 86 -30.07 5.56 31.39
CA ALA A 86 -28.88 6.02 32.15
C ALA A 86 -28.03 5.09 33.06
N SER A 87 -26.83 4.66 32.59
CA SER A 87 -25.56 4.51 33.37
C SER A 87 -24.37 4.11 32.45
N CYS A 88 -23.19 3.73 32.97
CA CYS A 88 -22.11 3.10 32.17
C CYS A 88 -22.58 1.86 31.37
N ALA A 89 -23.64 1.19 31.83
CA ALA A 89 -24.31 0.13 31.08
C ALA A 89 -24.93 0.63 29.76
N GLU A 90 -25.34 1.91 29.69
CA GLU A 90 -25.84 2.56 28.48
C GLU A 90 -24.74 2.68 27.42
N ALA A 91 -23.50 3.00 27.81
CA ALA A 91 -22.37 3.11 26.87
C ALA A 91 -21.98 1.74 26.29
N GLU A 92 -21.97 0.69 27.10
CA GLU A 92 -21.70 -0.68 26.64
C GLU A 92 -22.82 -1.21 25.73
N TYR A 93 -24.07 -0.94 26.09
CA TYR A 93 -25.22 -1.31 25.27
C TYR A 93 -25.22 -0.58 23.92
N LEU A 94 -25.01 0.75 23.95
CA LEU A 94 -24.93 1.59 22.76
C LEU A 94 -23.85 1.08 21.81
N THR A 95 -22.65 0.80 22.34
CA THR A 95 -21.51 0.34 21.53
C THR A 95 -21.70 -1.07 20.97
N LYS A 96 -22.46 -1.94 21.66
CA LYS A 96 -22.88 -3.24 21.11
C LYS A 96 -23.78 -3.07 19.89
N ASN A 97 -24.75 -2.16 19.95
CA ASN A 97 -25.63 -1.85 18.81
C ASN A 97 -24.86 -1.20 17.66
N MET A 98 -23.99 -0.24 17.97
CA MET A 98 -23.09 0.35 16.98
C MET A 98 -22.22 -0.72 16.32
N LYS A 99 -21.66 -1.67 17.08
CA LYS A 99 -20.84 -2.75 16.52
C LYS A 99 -21.63 -3.60 15.53
N LYS A 100 -22.87 -3.97 15.88
CA LYS A 100 -23.76 -4.75 15.01
C LYS A 100 -24.06 -3.99 13.71
N MET A 101 -24.41 -2.72 13.82
CA MET A 101 -24.74 -1.87 12.68
C MET A 101 -23.53 -1.60 11.78
N LEU A 102 -22.41 -1.15 12.36
CA LEU A 102 -21.19 -0.77 11.63
C LEU A 102 -20.50 -1.98 10.98
N ARG A 103 -20.72 -3.19 11.49
CA ARG A 103 -20.22 -4.45 10.88
C ARG A 103 -21.19 -5.06 9.87
N SER A 104 -22.39 -4.50 9.68
CA SER A 104 -23.39 -5.05 8.77
C SER A 104 -23.33 -4.40 7.37
N GLY A 105 -23.35 -5.25 6.35
CA GLY A 105 -23.60 -4.87 4.96
C GLY A 105 -22.66 -3.80 4.38
N LEU A 106 -23.25 -2.84 3.65
CA LEU A 106 -22.56 -1.80 2.87
C LEU A 106 -21.78 -0.78 3.72
N ILE A 107 -22.14 -0.59 5.00
CA ILE A 107 -21.51 0.42 5.87
C ILE A 107 -20.05 0.05 6.16
N HIS A 108 -19.81 -1.25 6.35
CA HIS A 108 -18.47 -1.77 6.57
C HIS A 108 -17.54 -1.48 5.38
N TYR A 109 -18.06 -1.52 4.15
CA TYR A 109 -17.30 -1.34 2.92
C TYR A 109 -17.17 0.11 2.45
N SER A 110 -18.13 0.98 2.80
CA SER A 110 -18.14 2.39 2.39
C SER A 110 -17.47 3.32 3.39
N GLY A 111 -17.26 2.86 4.63
CA GLY A 111 -16.82 3.72 5.72
C GLY A 111 -17.98 4.52 6.32
N TRP A 112 -17.71 5.24 7.41
CA TRP A 112 -18.75 5.87 8.21
C TRP A 112 -18.31 7.20 8.82
N ILE A 113 -19.28 8.09 9.04
CA ILE A 113 -19.12 9.33 9.80
C ILE A 113 -20.08 9.32 10.98
N LEU A 114 -19.55 9.49 12.18
CA LEU A 114 -20.33 9.77 13.39
C LEU A 114 -20.26 11.27 13.68
N PHE A 115 -21.41 11.94 13.75
CA PHE A 115 -21.46 13.39 13.93
C PHE A 115 -22.10 13.84 15.25
N ASP A 116 -22.77 12.94 15.95
CA ASP A 116 -23.36 13.16 17.28
C ASP A 116 -22.88 12.14 18.34
N LEU A 117 -21.96 11.25 17.95
CA LEU A 117 -21.33 10.24 18.79
C LEU A 117 -19.80 10.29 18.64
N PRO A 118 -19.03 10.03 19.71
CA PRO A 118 -19.46 9.81 21.09
C PRO A 118 -19.83 11.12 21.81
N ARG A 119 -20.80 11.05 22.73
CA ARG A 119 -21.29 12.20 23.51
C ARG A 119 -20.39 12.51 24.70
N ASN A 120 -19.67 11.52 25.24
CA ASN A 120 -18.84 11.67 26.43
C ASN A 120 -17.62 10.72 26.42
N LYS A 121 -16.71 10.89 27.39
CA LYS A 121 -15.48 10.09 27.52
C LYS A 121 -15.76 8.59 27.72
N ALA A 122 -16.81 8.24 28.45
CA ALA A 122 -17.15 6.84 28.73
C ALA A 122 -17.61 6.11 27.46
N GLU A 123 -18.44 6.74 26.63
CA GLU A 123 -18.85 6.22 25.32
C GLU A 123 -17.65 6.06 24.38
N ALA A 124 -16.76 7.06 24.31
CA ALA A 124 -15.55 6.99 23.49
C ALA A 124 -14.64 5.82 23.89
N GLN A 125 -14.44 5.62 25.19
CA GLN A 125 -13.67 4.48 25.71
C GLN A 125 -14.37 3.14 25.44
N ALA A 126 -15.68 3.06 25.61
CA ALA A 126 -16.44 1.84 25.30
C ALA A 126 -16.35 1.50 23.79
N MET A 127 -16.43 2.50 22.91
CA MET A 127 -16.28 2.31 21.47
C MET A 127 -14.92 1.69 21.13
N GLN A 128 -13.83 2.23 21.69
CA GLN A 128 -12.48 1.71 21.49
C GLN A 128 -12.34 0.27 22.00
N ARG A 129 -12.86 -0.05 23.21
CA ARG A 129 -12.84 -1.42 23.76
C ARG A 129 -13.55 -2.44 22.87
N VAL A 130 -14.64 -2.03 22.23
CA VAL A 130 -15.45 -2.90 21.37
C VAL A 130 -14.86 -3.05 19.96
N GLY A 131 -13.82 -2.26 19.63
CA GLY A 131 -13.13 -2.27 18.33
C GLY A 131 -13.74 -1.30 17.30
N ILE A 132 -14.51 -0.31 17.74
CA ILE A 132 -14.99 0.79 16.90
C ILE A 132 -13.94 1.91 16.96
N ILE A 133 -12.94 1.82 16.08
CA ILE A 133 -11.80 2.72 16.05
C ILE A 133 -11.91 3.61 14.79
N PRO A 134 -11.98 4.95 14.96
CA PRO A 134 -11.97 5.88 13.84
C PRO A 134 -10.57 5.95 13.21
N THR A 135 -10.53 6.33 11.94
CA THR A 135 -9.30 6.71 11.25
C THR A 135 -8.93 8.17 11.51
N HIS A 136 -9.93 9.04 11.63
CA HIS A 136 -9.78 10.47 11.82
C HIS A 136 -10.83 10.97 12.81
N VAL A 137 -10.42 11.86 13.73
CA VAL A 137 -11.34 12.60 14.59
C VAL A 137 -11.17 14.07 14.26
N ILE A 138 -12.16 14.69 13.66
CA ILE A 138 -12.06 16.08 13.18
C ILE A 138 -12.78 16.99 14.16
N GLU A 139 -12.05 17.93 14.73
CA GLU A 139 -12.60 18.99 15.57
C GLU A 139 -12.67 20.32 14.82
N ILE A 140 -13.85 20.93 14.78
CA ILE A 140 -14.05 22.23 14.15
C ILE A 140 -13.99 23.32 15.21
N LYS A 141 -13.01 24.20 15.07
CA LYS A 141 -12.87 25.40 15.89
C LYS A 141 -13.59 26.56 15.21
N MET A 142 -14.53 27.16 15.93
CA MET A 142 -15.13 28.45 15.58
C MET A 142 -14.64 29.49 16.58
N SER A 143 -14.41 30.73 16.14
CA SER A 143 -14.09 31.82 17.07
C SER A 143 -15.28 32.03 18.01
N LYS A 144 -14.96 32.46 19.24
CA LYS A 144 -15.90 32.53 20.36
C LYS A 144 -17.09 33.46 20.01
N ALA A 145 -18.30 33.02 20.37
CA ALA A 145 -19.36 33.94 20.82
C ALA A 145 -18.75 34.95 21.81
N PRO A 146 -19.16 36.23 21.78
CA PRO A 146 -18.41 37.33 22.36
C PRO A 146 -18.08 37.02 23.82
N GLU A 147 -16.79 37.07 24.16
CA GLU A 147 -16.40 37.24 25.54
C GLU A 147 -17.00 38.58 25.97
N LEU A 148 -18.06 38.54 26.78
CA LEU A 148 -18.48 39.71 27.54
C LEU A 148 -17.29 40.13 28.40
N GLU A 149 -16.52 41.08 27.89
CA GLU A 149 -15.78 42.00 28.73
C GLU A 149 -16.78 42.57 29.73
N CYS A 150 -16.72 42.09 30.96
CA CYS A 150 -17.32 42.75 32.11
C CYS A 150 -16.53 44.04 32.39
N LYS A 151 -16.55 44.99 31.44
CA LYS A 151 -16.16 46.38 31.70
C LYS A 151 -17.32 47.01 32.44
N ARG A 152 -17.18 46.93 33.76
CA ARG A 152 -17.75 47.80 34.80
C ARG A 152 -18.84 48.76 34.30
N ALA A 153 -20.05 48.51 34.80
CA ALA A 153 -21.08 49.51 34.94
C ALA A 153 -20.50 50.85 35.43
N LYS A 154 -20.76 51.91 34.68
CA LYS A 154 -21.04 53.26 35.19
C LYS A 154 -21.59 54.10 34.04
N ASN A 155 -22.83 54.56 34.23
CA ASN A 155 -23.56 55.57 33.45
C ASN A 155 -24.15 55.01 32.15
N ALA A 156 -25.44 55.14 31.82
CA ALA A 156 -26.44 56.08 32.31
C ALA A 156 -27.87 55.62 31.96
N VAL A 157 -28.82 56.24 32.68
CA VAL A 157 -30.24 56.48 32.33
C VAL A 157 -31.24 55.32 32.50
N ARG A 158 -32.12 55.58 33.48
CA ARG A 158 -33.43 54.99 33.76
C ARG A 158 -34.33 54.99 32.52
N THR A 159 -34.97 53.86 32.23
CA THR A 159 -36.42 53.78 31.96
C THR A 159 -36.90 52.33 32.12
N PHE A 160 -38.11 52.22 32.66
CA PHE A 160 -38.86 51.00 32.99
C PHE A 160 -39.22 50.18 31.74
N GLU A 161 -38.79 48.91 31.70
CA GLU A 161 -39.53 47.71 31.26
C GLU A 161 -38.56 46.52 31.37
N PRO A 162 -38.94 45.37 31.97
CA PRO A 162 -38.05 44.21 31.99
C PRO A 162 -38.16 43.46 30.64
N PRO A 163 -37.12 43.44 29.78
CA PRO A 163 -37.19 42.61 28.60
C PRO A 163 -36.95 41.16 28.99
N LEU A 164 -37.75 40.24 28.43
CA LEU A 164 -37.60 38.78 28.42
C LEU A 164 -36.30 38.31 27.70
N ARG A 165 -35.22 39.10 27.75
CA ARG A 165 -33.97 38.92 27.00
C ARG A 165 -32.90 38.14 27.76
N GLY A 166 -33.16 37.77 29.02
CA GLY A 166 -32.17 37.14 29.89
C GLY A 166 -32.15 35.61 29.92
N TYR A 167 -33.04 34.93 29.17
CA TYR A 167 -33.20 33.47 29.24
C TYR A 167 -32.46 32.72 28.11
N CYS A 168 -32.50 33.24 26.87
CA CYS A 168 -31.82 32.65 25.71
C CYS A 168 -30.29 32.72 25.82
N ASP A 169 -29.72 33.87 26.21
CA ASP A 169 -28.27 34.06 26.36
C ASP A 169 -27.64 33.15 27.44
N ARG A 170 -28.42 32.82 28.50
CA ARG A 170 -27.96 31.88 29.54
C ARG A 170 -27.98 30.43 29.09
N ALA A 171 -28.95 30.04 28.27
CA ALA A 171 -29.08 28.67 27.76
C ALA A 171 -27.96 28.34 26.77
N GLU A 172 -27.67 29.24 25.82
CA GLU A 172 -26.55 29.10 24.88
C GLU A 172 -25.19 29.04 25.62
N SER A 173 -25.03 29.88 26.65
CA SER A 173 -23.84 29.85 27.51
C SER A 173 -23.68 28.55 28.30
N ALA A 174 -24.79 27.92 28.74
CA ALA A 174 -24.75 26.68 29.52
C ALA A 174 -24.46 25.46 28.63
N GLU A 175 -25.05 25.39 27.44
CA GLU A 175 -24.79 24.34 26.47
C GLU A 175 -23.35 24.39 25.97
N GLN A 176 -22.84 25.59 25.69
CA GLN A 176 -21.44 25.79 25.32
C GLN A 176 -20.48 25.32 26.42
N ARG A 177 -20.76 25.63 27.69
CA ARG A 177 -19.95 25.13 28.83
C ARG A 177 -19.98 23.61 28.94
N ARG A 178 -21.14 22.98 28.71
CA ARG A 178 -21.27 21.51 28.70
C ARG A 178 -20.49 20.90 27.54
N TYR A 179 -20.55 21.50 26.35
CA TYR A 179 -19.76 21.07 25.20
C TYR A 179 -18.26 21.11 25.51
N VAL A 180 -17.73 22.21 26.04
CA VAL A 180 -16.31 22.34 26.40
C VAL A 180 -15.87 21.27 27.42
N LYS A 181 -16.70 20.98 28.43
CA LYS A 181 -16.41 19.92 29.41
C LYS A 181 -16.36 18.53 28.77
N ARG A 182 -17.28 18.22 27.84
CA ARG A 182 -17.32 16.95 27.10
C ARG A 182 -16.12 16.83 26.15
N LEU A 183 -15.83 17.90 25.41
CA LEU A 183 -14.74 17.98 24.44
C LEU A 183 -13.38 17.69 25.07
N ARG A 184 -13.11 18.20 26.28
CA ARG A 184 -11.88 17.89 27.02
C ARG A 184 -11.67 16.38 27.16
N GLY A 185 -12.71 15.66 27.60
CA GLY A 185 -12.63 14.21 27.77
C GLY A 185 -12.47 13.43 26.45
N LEU A 186 -13.01 13.94 25.34
CA LEU A 186 -12.88 13.34 24.02
C LEU A 186 -11.49 13.57 23.41
N ARG A 187 -10.94 14.78 23.59
CA ARG A 187 -9.56 15.11 23.21
C ARG A 187 -8.55 14.20 23.89
N ASP A 188 -8.76 13.90 25.17
CA ASP A 188 -7.90 12.96 25.90
C ASP A 188 -7.91 11.55 25.28
N VAL A 189 -9.07 11.07 24.80
CA VAL A 189 -9.25 9.70 24.29
C VAL A 189 -8.75 9.54 22.86
N TYR A 190 -8.85 10.60 22.05
CA TYR A 190 -8.50 10.59 20.63
C TYR A 190 -7.30 11.47 20.29
N ALA A 191 -6.44 11.79 21.26
CA ALA A 191 -5.31 12.70 21.09
C ALA A 191 -4.46 12.38 19.85
N ASP A 192 -4.19 11.09 19.59
CA ASP A 192 -3.37 10.62 18.48
C ASP A 192 -4.06 10.72 17.10
N LEU A 193 -5.38 10.84 17.07
CA LEU A 193 -6.22 10.83 15.86
C LEU A 193 -6.92 12.17 15.60
N LEU A 194 -6.71 13.15 16.49
CA LEU A 194 -7.39 14.42 16.48
C LEU A 194 -6.79 15.36 15.42
N ILE A 195 -7.66 15.90 14.58
CA ILE A 195 -7.36 16.90 13.55
C ILE A 195 -8.18 18.14 13.85
N GLU A 196 -7.51 19.22 14.20
CA GLU A 196 -8.16 20.51 14.44
C GLU A 196 -8.29 21.28 13.12
N VAL A 197 -9.52 21.66 12.77
CA VAL A 197 -9.83 22.45 11.58
C VAL A 197 -10.34 23.81 12.02
N ASP A 198 -9.69 24.85 11.55
CA ASP A 198 -10.11 26.22 11.78
C ASP A 198 -11.25 26.61 10.80
N GLY A 199 -12.40 26.93 11.38
CA GLY A 199 -13.60 27.37 10.68
C GLY A 199 -13.85 28.88 10.74
N ILE A 200 -12.95 29.65 11.37
CA ILE A 200 -13.07 31.11 11.46
C ILE A 200 -13.13 31.72 10.06
N ASP A 201 -14.12 32.59 9.83
CA ASP A 201 -14.37 33.31 8.58
C ASP A 201 -14.53 32.43 7.33
N ARG A 202 -14.86 31.14 7.49
CA ARG A 202 -15.02 30.18 6.39
C ARG A 202 -16.46 29.71 6.24
N ASN A 203 -16.88 29.53 4.99
CA ASN A 203 -18.16 28.88 4.70
C ASN A 203 -18.06 27.38 4.99
N ILE A 204 -19.19 26.75 5.34
CA ILE A 204 -19.28 25.32 5.64
C ILE A 204 -18.81 24.45 4.46
N ASN A 205 -18.98 24.90 3.23
CA ASN A 205 -18.47 24.22 2.03
C ASN A 205 -16.94 24.18 1.98
N ASP A 206 -16.28 25.27 2.37
CA ASP A 206 -14.82 25.34 2.36
C ASP A 206 -14.23 24.51 3.51
N ILE A 207 -14.88 24.56 4.68
CA ILE A 207 -14.60 23.63 5.80
C ILE A 207 -14.77 22.18 5.32
N GLY A 208 -15.84 21.89 4.59
CA GLY A 208 -16.11 20.59 3.99
C GLY A 208 -14.98 20.09 3.09
N LYS A 209 -14.48 20.93 2.18
CA LYS A 209 -13.34 20.60 1.30
C LYS A 209 -12.06 20.32 2.09
N ILE A 210 -11.79 21.12 3.12
CA ILE A 210 -10.63 20.92 4.00
C ILE A 210 -10.74 19.59 4.74
N CYS A 211 -11.89 19.34 5.39
CA CYS A 211 -12.18 18.09 6.08
C CYS A 211 -12.07 16.88 5.13
N ALA A 212 -12.61 16.98 3.91
CA ALA A 212 -12.51 15.92 2.91
C ALA A 212 -11.05 15.64 2.53
N THR A 213 -10.25 16.68 2.32
CA THR A 213 -8.83 16.56 1.97
C THR A 213 -8.03 15.90 3.09
N LEU A 214 -8.29 16.29 4.35
CA LEU A 214 -7.60 15.76 5.53
C LEU A 214 -8.03 14.33 5.87
N ALA A 215 -9.30 14.01 5.69
CA ALA A 215 -9.85 12.68 5.96
C ALA A 215 -9.69 11.69 4.81
N ARG A 216 -9.19 12.14 3.66
CA ARG A 216 -8.94 11.28 2.51
C ARG A 216 -7.78 10.36 2.86
N ILE A 217 -8.10 9.09 3.13
CA ILE A 217 -7.10 8.04 3.23
C ILE A 217 -6.43 7.95 1.87
N ARG A 218 -5.21 8.48 1.79
CA ARG A 218 -4.37 8.25 0.63
C ARG A 218 -4.10 6.76 0.64
N LYS A 219 -4.71 6.04 -0.30
CA LYS A 219 -4.13 4.77 -0.74
C LYS A 219 -2.65 5.06 -0.94
N PRO A 220 -1.72 4.30 -0.36
CA PRO A 220 -0.32 4.47 -0.70
C PRO A 220 -0.18 4.18 -2.20
N VAL A 221 -0.27 5.22 -3.02
CA VAL A 221 -0.14 5.10 -4.48
C VAL A 221 1.34 4.91 -4.85
N ALA A 222 2.29 5.08 -3.92
CA ALA A 222 3.68 5.25 -4.34
C ALA A 222 4.77 4.82 -3.35
N ALA A 223 4.46 4.02 -2.33
CA ALA A 223 5.50 3.26 -1.63
C ALA A 223 5.17 1.79 -1.86
N PRO A 224 5.84 1.09 -2.80
CA PRO A 224 5.78 -0.34 -2.73
C PRO A 224 6.36 -0.72 -1.36
N CYS A 225 5.62 -1.47 -0.56
CA CYS A 225 6.14 -2.02 0.70
C CYS A 225 7.44 -2.83 0.48
N GLN A 226 7.74 -3.13 -0.79
CA GLN A 226 8.80 -3.98 -1.28
C GLN A 226 9.43 -3.41 -2.57
N PHE A 227 10.70 -3.00 -2.55
CA PHE A 227 11.37 -2.55 -3.78
C PHE A 227 11.51 -3.71 -4.78
N ARG A 228 11.11 -3.49 -6.04
CA ARG A 228 11.24 -4.42 -7.16
C ARG A 228 11.86 -3.68 -8.32
N VAL A 229 13.19 -3.68 -8.30
CA VAL A 229 14.02 -2.77 -9.08
C VAL A 229 14.65 -3.51 -10.23
N ILE A 230 14.64 -2.91 -11.40
CA ILE A 230 15.46 -3.32 -12.53
C ILE A 230 16.50 -2.24 -12.74
N LEU A 231 17.77 -2.65 -12.81
CA LEU A 231 18.88 -1.78 -13.13
C LEU A 231 19.49 -2.20 -14.49
N ILE A 232 19.19 -1.41 -15.51
CA ILE A 232 19.62 -1.59 -16.90
C ILE A 232 20.82 -0.68 -17.14
N GLY A 233 21.88 -1.19 -17.76
CA GLY A 233 23.07 -0.41 -18.10
C GLY A 233 24.05 -1.28 -18.87
N ALA A 234 24.98 -0.69 -19.61
CA ALA A 234 25.98 -1.44 -20.37
C ALA A 234 26.85 -2.33 -19.47
N ASN A 235 27.38 -3.44 -20.00
CA ASN A 235 28.42 -4.18 -19.28
C ASN A 235 29.63 -3.26 -19.06
N GLY A 236 30.19 -3.21 -17.85
CA GLY A 236 31.26 -2.26 -17.49
C GLY A 236 30.80 -0.92 -16.91
N SER A 237 29.49 -0.68 -16.80
CA SER A 237 28.90 0.52 -16.16
C SER A 237 28.94 0.53 -14.62
N ASP A 238 29.54 -0.49 -13.98
CA ASP A 238 29.50 -0.71 -12.53
C ASP A 238 28.08 -0.95 -11.95
N ARG A 239 27.10 -1.31 -12.79
CA ARG A 239 25.72 -1.64 -12.37
C ARG A 239 25.66 -2.71 -11.27
N GLU A 240 26.53 -3.72 -11.32
CA GLU A 240 26.56 -4.80 -10.33
C GLU A 240 27.05 -4.29 -8.96
N THR A 241 28.07 -3.44 -8.94
CA THR A 241 28.57 -2.78 -7.72
C THR A 241 27.48 -1.89 -7.10
N LEU A 242 26.77 -1.12 -7.94
CA LEU A 242 25.64 -0.30 -7.49
C LEU A 242 24.48 -1.14 -6.94
N ALA A 243 24.16 -2.26 -7.59
CA ALA A 243 23.12 -3.17 -7.15
C ALA A 243 23.45 -3.86 -5.81
N LYS A 244 24.71 -4.26 -5.61
CA LYS A 244 25.20 -4.78 -4.31
C LYS A 244 25.10 -3.72 -3.20
N HIS A 245 25.54 -2.50 -3.48
CA HIS A 245 25.41 -1.38 -2.52
C HIS A 245 23.95 -1.13 -2.11
N VAL A 246 23.04 -1.07 -3.09
CA VAL A 246 21.61 -0.88 -2.83
C VAL A 246 20.99 -2.07 -2.09
N SER A 247 21.35 -3.29 -2.45
CA SER A 247 20.79 -4.49 -1.84
C SER A 247 21.17 -4.59 -0.35
N GLU A 248 22.40 -4.24 0.01
CA GLU A 248 22.85 -4.13 1.40
C GLU A 248 22.13 -2.99 2.13
N ARG A 249 22.06 -1.81 1.52
CA ARG A 249 21.48 -0.61 2.13
C ARG A 249 19.98 -0.74 2.42
N PHE A 250 19.22 -1.30 1.48
CA PHE A 250 17.76 -1.45 1.58
C PHE A 250 17.32 -2.87 1.91
N ASN A 251 18.26 -3.76 2.25
CA ASN A 251 18.00 -5.15 2.61
C ASN A 251 17.27 -5.95 1.51
N LEU A 252 17.60 -5.72 0.24
CA LEU A 252 17.02 -6.40 -0.92
C LEU A 252 17.80 -7.66 -1.29
N VAL A 253 17.17 -8.53 -2.08
CA VAL A 253 17.88 -9.63 -2.75
C VAL A 253 18.49 -9.11 -4.04
N HIS A 254 19.82 -9.21 -4.18
CA HIS A 254 20.50 -8.94 -5.44
C HIS A 254 20.34 -10.15 -6.36
N LEU A 255 19.74 -9.93 -7.52
CA LEU A 255 19.53 -10.92 -8.56
C LEU A 255 20.34 -10.53 -9.78
N ASP A 256 21.36 -11.32 -10.13
CA ASP A 256 22.04 -11.20 -11.42
C ASP A 256 21.55 -12.31 -12.34
N PHE A 257 21.07 -11.93 -13.53
CA PHE A 257 20.55 -12.87 -14.51
C PHE A 257 21.60 -13.90 -14.95
N ALA A 258 22.87 -13.50 -15.06
CA ALA A 258 23.96 -14.43 -15.39
C ALA A 258 24.13 -15.50 -14.31
N TYR A 259 24.02 -15.11 -13.04
CA TYR A 259 24.07 -16.03 -11.91
C TYR A 259 22.85 -16.94 -11.85
N ILE A 260 21.64 -16.42 -12.10
CA ILE A 260 20.40 -17.22 -12.15
C ILE A 260 20.51 -18.31 -13.23
N LEU A 261 21.05 -17.96 -14.39
CA LEU A 261 21.30 -18.91 -15.48
C LEU A 261 22.28 -20.00 -15.05
N GLU A 262 23.42 -19.63 -14.45
CA GLU A 262 24.45 -20.59 -14.04
C GLU A 262 23.99 -21.50 -12.91
N GLU A 263 23.33 -20.94 -11.90
CA GLU A 263 22.69 -21.70 -10.83
C GLU A 263 21.70 -22.73 -11.40
N SER A 264 20.88 -22.32 -12.37
CA SER A 264 19.90 -23.21 -12.99
C SER A 264 20.53 -24.29 -13.88
N ARG A 265 21.67 -24.01 -14.51
CA ARG A 265 22.45 -25.01 -15.27
C ARG A 265 23.06 -26.08 -14.36
N SER A 266 23.53 -25.68 -13.18
CA SER A 266 24.13 -26.60 -12.21
C SER A 266 23.11 -27.55 -11.58
N GLN A 267 21.82 -27.18 -11.59
CA GLN A 267 20.74 -27.99 -11.04
C GLN A 267 20.23 -29.05 -12.02
N ASP A 268 19.97 -30.26 -11.52
CA ASP A 268 19.36 -31.36 -12.28
C ASP A 268 17.84 -31.26 -12.40
N THR A 269 17.36 -30.11 -12.86
CA THR A 269 15.95 -29.88 -13.19
C THR A 269 15.67 -30.14 -14.68
N SER A 270 14.40 -30.30 -15.06
CA SER A 270 13.99 -30.35 -16.49
C SER A 270 14.50 -29.12 -17.25
N LEU A 271 14.36 -27.95 -16.64
CA LEU A 271 14.79 -26.67 -17.20
C LEU A 271 16.32 -26.57 -17.28
N GLY A 272 17.05 -26.97 -16.23
CA GLY A 272 18.51 -27.02 -16.24
C GLY A 272 19.10 -27.98 -17.30
N ARG A 273 18.44 -29.13 -17.53
CA ARG A 273 18.78 -30.02 -18.65
C ARG A 273 18.50 -29.39 -20.00
N ALA A 274 17.36 -28.72 -20.16
CA ALA A 274 17.02 -28.01 -21.40
C ALA A 274 18.05 -26.92 -21.71
N LEU A 275 18.49 -26.14 -20.72
CA LEU A 275 19.53 -25.12 -20.89
C LEU A 275 20.85 -25.72 -21.39
N ARG A 276 21.31 -26.80 -20.76
CA ARG A 276 22.56 -27.50 -21.17
C ARG A 276 22.48 -28.04 -22.60
N ILE A 277 21.33 -28.60 -22.98
CA ILE A 277 21.09 -29.09 -24.35
C ILE A 277 21.07 -27.93 -25.34
N PHE A 278 20.41 -26.81 -24.99
CA PHE A 278 20.30 -25.65 -25.88
C PHE A 278 21.66 -25.05 -26.21
N GLU A 279 22.49 -24.88 -25.20
CA GLU A 279 23.84 -24.35 -25.32
C GLU A 279 24.75 -25.28 -26.13
N HIS A 280 24.72 -26.58 -25.82
CA HIS A 280 25.55 -27.58 -26.52
C HIS A 280 25.14 -27.79 -27.98
N LYS A 281 23.84 -27.71 -28.32
CA LYS A 281 23.36 -27.98 -29.69
C LYS A 281 23.36 -26.76 -30.60
N TRP A 282 23.05 -25.58 -30.07
CA TRP A 282 22.79 -24.41 -30.90
C TRP A 282 23.73 -23.24 -30.64
N GLY A 283 24.54 -23.25 -29.57
CA GLY A 283 25.45 -22.14 -29.23
C GLY A 283 24.74 -20.79 -29.06
N LYS A 284 23.43 -20.83 -28.81
CA LYS A 284 22.54 -19.67 -28.76
C LYS A 284 22.04 -19.44 -27.34
N ARG A 285 21.70 -18.19 -27.04
CA ARG A 285 21.04 -17.82 -25.78
C ARG A 285 19.71 -18.57 -25.64
N PRO A 286 19.28 -18.90 -24.41
CA PRO A 286 17.95 -19.49 -24.18
C PRO A 286 16.86 -18.59 -24.75
N ASN A 287 15.75 -19.16 -25.22
CA ASN A 287 14.61 -18.40 -25.75
C ASN A 287 13.96 -17.51 -24.67
N ALA A 288 13.24 -16.46 -25.07
CA ALA A 288 12.63 -15.49 -24.15
C ALA A 288 11.74 -16.15 -23.08
N ASP A 289 10.92 -17.13 -23.47
CA ASP A 289 10.05 -17.89 -22.55
C ASP A 289 10.83 -18.62 -21.45
N MET A 290 11.96 -19.25 -21.81
CA MET A 290 12.82 -19.91 -20.82
C MET A 290 13.48 -18.90 -19.88
N ARG A 291 13.89 -17.73 -20.42
CA ARG A 291 14.50 -16.67 -19.60
C ARG A 291 13.52 -16.12 -18.58
N ILE A 292 12.26 -15.87 -18.97
CA ILE A 292 11.26 -15.37 -18.04
C ILE A 292 10.87 -16.42 -16.99
N GLU A 293 10.75 -17.69 -17.37
CA GLU A 293 10.42 -18.78 -16.42
C GLU A 293 11.48 -18.89 -15.31
N LEU A 294 12.76 -18.76 -15.67
CA LEU A 294 13.87 -18.72 -14.72
C LEU A 294 13.78 -17.54 -13.75
N VAL A 295 13.54 -16.36 -14.31
CA VAL A 295 13.44 -15.11 -13.54
C VAL A 295 12.23 -15.14 -12.62
N GLU A 296 11.08 -15.61 -13.10
CA GLU A 296 9.84 -15.76 -12.33
C GLU A 296 10.05 -16.70 -11.14
N LYS A 297 10.61 -17.89 -11.37
CA LYS A 297 10.93 -18.86 -10.31
C LYS A 297 11.79 -18.23 -9.21
N ARG A 298 12.79 -17.42 -9.58
CA ARG A 298 13.68 -16.78 -8.60
C ARG A 298 13.02 -15.61 -7.87
N ILE A 299 12.24 -14.78 -8.57
CA ILE A 299 11.54 -13.63 -8.00
C ILE A 299 10.42 -14.06 -7.04
N LEU A 300 9.76 -15.19 -7.31
CA LEU A 300 8.71 -15.75 -6.44
C LEU A 300 9.26 -16.50 -5.22
N SER A 301 10.58 -16.61 -5.06
CA SER A 301 11.17 -17.17 -3.85
C SER A 301 10.77 -16.38 -2.59
N TYR A 302 10.71 -17.06 -1.45
CA TYR A 302 10.28 -16.48 -0.18
C TYR A 302 11.09 -15.21 0.19
N GLU A 303 12.40 -15.22 -0.02
CA GLU A 303 13.27 -14.08 0.27
C GLU A 303 12.94 -12.87 -0.61
N CYS A 304 12.83 -13.07 -1.94
CA CYS A 304 12.52 -12.01 -2.89
C CYS A 304 11.13 -11.41 -2.63
N THR A 305 10.16 -12.25 -2.28
CA THR A 305 8.79 -11.82 -1.98
C THR A 305 8.72 -11.01 -0.68
N ARG A 306 9.54 -11.35 0.32
CA ARG A 306 9.54 -10.72 1.65
C ARG A 306 10.47 -9.51 1.78
N ARG A 307 11.60 -9.49 1.07
CA ARG A 307 12.63 -8.45 1.14
C ARG A 307 12.60 -7.51 -0.07
N GLY A 308 12.08 -7.98 -1.20
CA GLY A 308 12.20 -7.29 -2.47
C GLY A 308 13.47 -7.68 -3.17
N TRP A 309 13.64 -7.16 -4.38
CA TRP A 309 14.71 -7.57 -5.25
C TRP A 309 15.19 -6.42 -6.12
N ILE A 310 16.47 -6.50 -6.48
CA ILE A 310 17.09 -5.70 -7.53
C ILE A 310 17.68 -6.65 -8.56
N LEU A 311 17.20 -6.55 -9.80
CA LEU A 311 17.58 -7.40 -10.92
C LEU A 311 18.52 -6.65 -11.86
N THR A 312 19.68 -7.25 -12.13
CA THR A 312 20.65 -6.79 -13.12
C THR A 312 20.80 -7.80 -14.25
N GLY A 313 21.15 -7.33 -15.45
CA GLY A 313 21.41 -8.18 -16.61
C GLY A 313 20.16 -8.74 -17.31
N TYR A 314 18.96 -8.37 -16.86
CA TYR A 314 17.68 -8.66 -17.51
C TYR A 314 16.70 -7.51 -17.22
N PRO A 315 15.85 -7.07 -18.17
CA PRO A 315 15.66 -7.59 -19.53
C PRO A 315 16.77 -7.16 -20.50
N ILE A 316 16.99 -7.97 -21.55
CA ILE A 316 17.96 -7.67 -22.62
C ILE A 316 17.24 -7.09 -23.85
N THR A 317 16.06 -7.61 -24.16
CA THR A 317 15.22 -7.14 -25.28
C THR A 317 13.92 -6.51 -24.81
N ALA A 318 13.24 -5.75 -25.67
CA ALA A 318 11.91 -5.23 -25.37
C ALA A 318 10.87 -6.35 -25.16
N GLU A 319 11.07 -7.53 -25.77
CA GLU A 319 10.23 -8.71 -25.56
C GLU A 319 10.39 -9.27 -24.15
N ASP A 320 11.63 -9.40 -23.66
CA ASP A 320 11.91 -9.80 -22.28
C ASP A 320 11.21 -8.88 -21.27
N PHE A 321 11.21 -7.58 -21.56
CA PHE A 321 10.56 -6.59 -20.71
C PHE A 321 9.04 -6.74 -20.71
N LYS A 322 8.42 -6.97 -21.88
CA LYS A 322 6.98 -7.26 -21.97
C LYS A 322 6.60 -8.49 -21.15
N LEU A 323 7.37 -9.57 -21.24
CA LEU A 323 7.14 -10.79 -20.47
C LEU A 323 7.30 -10.54 -18.95
N LEU A 324 8.29 -9.73 -18.57
CA LEU A 324 8.52 -9.35 -17.17
C LEU A 324 7.37 -8.54 -16.56
N ASP A 325 6.68 -7.74 -17.36
CA ASP A 325 5.50 -6.98 -16.94
C ASP A 325 4.22 -7.82 -16.84
N LEU A 326 4.18 -8.98 -17.49
CA LEU A 326 3.07 -9.94 -17.39
C LEU A 326 3.11 -10.76 -16.09
N LEU A 327 4.23 -10.75 -15.36
CA LEU A 327 4.35 -11.46 -14.10
C LEU A 327 3.35 -10.98 -13.05
N SER A 328 3.06 -11.84 -12.08
CA SER A 328 2.20 -11.50 -10.93
C SER A 328 2.74 -10.32 -10.12
N THR A 329 4.06 -10.17 -10.06
CA THR A 329 4.78 -9.13 -9.29
C THR A 329 5.73 -8.33 -10.18
N PRO A 330 5.21 -7.47 -11.08
CA PRO A 330 6.03 -6.74 -12.04
C PRO A 330 6.94 -5.72 -11.33
N PRO A 331 8.04 -5.30 -11.98
CA PRO A 331 8.95 -4.29 -11.47
C PRO A 331 8.22 -2.98 -11.20
N ASN A 332 8.53 -2.35 -10.07
CA ASN A 332 8.00 -1.04 -9.70
C ASN A 332 9.00 0.11 -9.94
N ARG A 333 10.28 -0.22 -10.15
CA ARG A 333 11.33 0.72 -10.51
C ARG A 333 12.10 0.18 -11.69
N VAL A 334 12.25 1.00 -12.72
CA VAL A 334 13.06 0.70 -13.90
C VAL A 334 14.05 1.83 -14.04
N ILE A 335 15.33 1.49 -13.89
CA ILE A 335 16.42 2.46 -13.80
C ILE A 335 17.40 2.16 -14.92
N PHE A 336 17.66 3.15 -15.76
CA PHE A 336 18.68 3.12 -16.80
C PHE A 336 19.92 3.86 -16.31
N LEU A 337 21.06 3.17 -16.30
CA LEU A 337 22.35 3.72 -15.95
C LEU A 337 23.09 4.09 -17.23
N GLU A 338 23.22 5.39 -17.46
CA GLU A 338 23.87 5.95 -18.63
C GLU A 338 25.35 6.18 -18.33
N VAL A 339 26.22 5.41 -18.98
CA VAL A 339 27.67 5.55 -18.90
C VAL A 339 28.20 5.52 -20.32
N ASP A 340 29.21 6.33 -20.59
CA ASP A 340 29.91 6.31 -21.87
C ASP A 340 30.42 4.90 -22.21
N LEU A 341 30.10 4.45 -23.43
CA LEU A 341 30.37 3.08 -23.87
C LEU A 341 31.87 2.85 -24.10
N LEU A 342 32.63 3.88 -24.46
CA LEU A 342 34.09 3.78 -24.55
C LEU A 342 34.68 3.54 -23.16
N THR A 343 34.21 4.30 -22.17
CA THR A 343 34.57 4.10 -20.76
C THR A 343 34.22 2.69 -20.28
N CYS A 344 33.03 2.18 -20.62
CA CYS A 344 32.62 0.81 -20.28
C CYS A 344 33.53 -0.24 -20.92
N ARG A 345 33.88 -0.06 -22.20
CA ARG A 345 34.80 -0.93 -22.95
C ARG A 345 36.18 -0.98 -22.30
N GLU A 346 36.75 0.19 -21.99
CA GLU A 346 38.05 0.27 -21.33
C GLU A 346 38.03 -0.42 -19.96
N ARG A 347 36.98 -0.20 -19.17
CA ARG A 347 36.82 -0.85 -17.86
C ARG A 347 36.79 -2.37 -17.97
N LEU A 348 36.08 -2.93 -18.96
CA LEU A 348 36.03 -4.38 -19.19
C LEU A 348 37.38 -4.94 -19.66
N LEU A 349 38.03 -4.29 -20.63
CA LEU A 349 39.34 -4.74 -21.14
C LEU A 349 40.46 -4.61 -20.09
N GLY A 350 40.35 -3.65 -19.17
CA GLY A 350 41.24 -3.46 -18.03
C GLY A 350 40.94 -4.36 -16.82
N ARG A 351 39.82 -5.09 -16.83
CA ARG A 351 39.39 -5.98 -15.74
C ARG A 351 40.27 -7.22 -15.67
N ARG A 352 40.71 -7.54 -14.46
CA ARG A 352 41.47 -8.75 -14.13
C ARG A 352 40.84 -9.41 -12.92
N TYR A 353 40.99 -10.72 -12.84
CA TYR A 353 40.63 -11.46 -11.65
C TYR A 353 41.88 -12.10 -11.06
N ASP A 354 41.96 -12.09 -9.75
CA ASP A 354 42.91 -12.90 -9.01
C ASP A 354 42.39 -14.35 -8.98
N ILE A 355 43.20 -15.29 -9.47
CA ILE A 355 42.84 -16.72 -9.54
C ILE A 355 42.62 -17.37 -8.17
N HIS A 356 43.24 -16.83 -7.11
CA HIS A 356 43.19 -17.42 -5.78
C HIS A 356 42.05 -16.84 -4.95
N THR A 357 41.86 -15.52 -5.02
CA THR A 357 40.84 -14.82 -4.22
C THR A 357 39.52 -14.62 -4.98
N GLY A 358 39.52 -14.75 -6.30
CA GLY A 358 38.39 -14.39 -7.15
C GLY A 358 38.08 -12.88 -7.17
N SER A 359 38.93 -12.06 -6.54
CA SER A 359 38.72 -10.63 -6.45
C SER A 359 38.96 -9.96 -7.81
N THR A 360 38.09 -9.02 -8.15
CA THR A 360 38.14 -8.29 -9.42
C THR A 360 38.93 -7.00 -9.25
N HIS A 361 39.94 -6.81 -10.09
CA HIS A 361 40.80 -5.63 -10.13
C HIS A 361 40.71 -4.96 -11.49
N ASN A 362 40.82 -3.64 -11.55
CA ASN A 362 40.93 -2.94 -12.83
C ASN A 362 42.31 -2.28 -12.91
N ILE A 363 43.09 -2.64 -13.92
CA ILE A 363 44.45 -2.14 -14.11
C ILE A 363 44.44 -0.64 -14.40
N ILE A 364 43.39 -0.12 -15.05
CA ILE A 364 43.26 1.28 -15.46
C ILE A 364 42.95 2.18 -14.25
N ARG A 365 42.24 1.66 -13.24
CA ARG A 365 41.80 2.42 -12.04
C ARG A 365 42.87 2.53 -10.93
N LYS A 366 44.11 2.05 -11.14
CA LYS A 366 45.12 2.00 -10.06
C LYS A 366 45.78 3.36 -9.77
N TYR A 367 45.19 4.09 -8.82
CA TYR A 367 45.89 4.71 -7.69
C TYR A 367 45.08 4.40 -6.42
N GLY A 368 45.41 3.32 -5.68
CA GLY A 368 44.80 3.11 -4.37
C GLY A 368 44.69 1.67 -3.83
N CYS A 369 44.96 0.63 -4.65
CA CYS A 369 45.06 -0.71 -4.07
C CYS A 369 46.40 -0.85 -3.34
N LYS A 370 46.32 -0.95 -2.00
CA LYS A 370 47.41 -1.46 -1.15
C LYS A 370 47.96 -2.71 -1.82
N LYS A 371 49.29 -2.82 -1.91
CA LYS A 371 50.01 -3.97 -2.47
C LYS A 371 49.43 -5.26 -1.88
N SER A 372 48.51 -5.90 -2.59
CA SER A 372 48.36 -7.34 -2.51
C SER A 372 49.56 -7.87 -3.27
N ASP A 373 50.37 -8.65 -2.57
CA ASP A 373 51.56 -9.26 -3.11
C ASP A 373 51.25 -9.96 -4.44
N SER A 374 52.25 -10.00 -5.31
CA SER A 374 52.20 -10.52 -6.68
C SER A 374 51.42 -11.85 -6.80
N HIS A 375 50.16 -11.78 -7.24
CA HIS A 375 49.33 -12.95 -7.52
C HIS A 375 48.82 -12.88 -8.96
N ASP A 376 48.77 -14.04 -9.62
CA ASP A 376 48.50 -14.21 -11.05
C ASP A 376 47.14 -13.62 -11.46
N LEU A 377 47.19 -12.41 -12.02
CA LEU A 377 46.02 -11.72 -12.55
C LEU A 377 45.70 -12.23 -13.95
N ALA A 378 44.52 -12.84 -14.12
CA ALA A 378 44.07 -13.38 -15.40
C ALA A 378 42.89 -12.58 -16.01
N VAL A 379 42.60 -12.84 -17.30
CA VAL A 379 41.54 -12.17 -18.08
C VAL A 379 40.39 -13.14 -18.31
N HIS A 380 39.17 -12.74 -17.93
CA HIS A 380 38.04 -13.68 -17.91
C HIS A 380 37.64 -14.02 -19.36
N PRO A 381 37.16 -15.23 -19.66
CA PRO A 381 36.68 -15.56 -21.01
C PRO A 381 35.64 -14.55 -21.55
N ASN A 382 34.77 -14.05 -20.69
CA ASN A 382 33.78 -13.02 -21.03
C ASN A 382 34.38 -11.60 -21.22
N ASP A 383 35.63 -11.37 -20.77
CA ASP A 383 36.35 -10.09 -20.91
C ASP A 383 37.28 -10.07 -22.13
N ARG A 384 37.22 -11.10 -22.97
CA ARG A 384 37.91 -11.11 -24.26
C ARG A 384 37.35 -10.02 -25.15
N ARG A 385 38.23 -9.36 -25.89
CA ARG A 385 37.87 -8.22 -26.74
C ARG A 385 36.71 -8.50 -27.69
N SER A 386 36.70 -9.65 -28.35
CA SER A 386 35.60 -10.05 -29.24
C SER A 386 34.26 -10.10 -28.53
N ARG A 387 34.23 -10.65 -27.29
CA ARG A 387 32.99 -10.76 -26.51
C ARG A 387 32.52 -9.42 -25.98
N VAL A 388 33.45 -8.59 -25.50
CA VAL A 388 33.16 -7.23 -25.03
C VAL A 388 32.56 -6.38 -26.16
N GLU A 389 33.10 -6.49 -27.38
CA GLU A 389 32.59 -5.75 -28.54
C GLU A 389 31.19 -6.23 -28.97
N GLU A 390 30.92 -7.53 -28.87
CA GLU A 390 29.58 -8.12 -29.11
C GLU A 390 28.56 -7.66 -28.06
N ASP A 391 28.91 -7.72 -26.77
CA ASP A 391 28.03 -7.32 -25.67
C ASP A 391 27.67 -5.81 -25.75
N ILE A 392 28.63 -4.96 -26.10
CA ILE A 392 28.39 -3.51 -26.27
C ILE A 392 27.46 -3.26 -27.46
N ARG A 393 27.68 -3.95 -28.59
CA ARG A 393 26.83 -3.82 -29.78
C ARG A 393 25.39 -4.22 -29.49
N GLU A 394 25.19 -5.37 -28.84
CA GLU A 394 23.85 -5.84 -28.50
C GLU A 394 23.13 -4.87 -27.54
N TYR A 395 23.85 -4.32 -26.55
CA TYR A 395 23.28 -3.30 -25.68
C TYR A 395 22.84 -2.06 -26.48
N GLN A 396 23.65 -1.58 -27.41
CA GLN A 396 23.32 -0.44 -28.27
C GLN A 396 22.07 -0.69 -29.13
N GLU A 397 21.97 -1.87 -29.75
CA GLU A 397 20.84 -2.24 -30.61
C GLU A 397 19.51 -2.33 -29.84
N ASN A 398 19.56 -2.81 -28.58
CA ASN A 398 18.35 -3.02 -27.77
C ASN A 398 18.00 -1.84 -26.86
N LEU A 399 18.90 -0.86 -26.64
CA LEU A 399 18.68 0.24 -25.71
C LEU A 399 17.47 1.10 -26.09
N ILE A 400 17.36 1.50 -27.35
CA ILE A 400 16.27 2.37 -27.82
C ILE A 400 14.90 1.67 -27.63
N PRO A 401 14.69 0.42 -28.11
CA PRO A 401 13.45 -0.31 -27.86
C PRO A 401 13.09 -0.48 -26.37
N LEU A 402 14.09 -0.71 -25.50
CA LEU A 402 13.87 -0.83 -24.06
C LEU A 402 13.42 0.49 -23.42
N MET A 403 14.06 1.60 -23.81
CA MET A 403 13.70 2.94 -23.32
C MET A 403 12.30 3.37 -23.81
N GLU A 404 11.98 3.10 -25.07
CA GLU A 404 10.66 3.36 -25.64
C GLU A 404 9.56 2.60 -24.90
N TYR A 405 9.78 1.31 -24.60
CA TYR A 405 8.83 0.52 -23.84
C TYR A 405 8.68 0.99 -22.39
N ALA A 406 9.78 1.39 -21.75
CA ALA A 406 9.73 1.95 -20.39
C ALA A 406 8.95 3.28 -20.35
N GLY A 407 9.10 4.15 -21.34
CA GLY A 407 8.41 5.45 -21.40
C GLY A 407 8.54 6.22 -20.07
N LYS A 408 7.40 6.67 -19.52
CA LYS A 408 7.35 7.49 -18.28
C LYS A 408 7.73 6.77 -16.98
N THR A 409 7.89 5.44 -17.04
CA THR A 409 8.24 4.64 -15.85
C THR A 409 9.73 4.40 -15.70
N GLY A 410 10.49 4.58 -16.79
CA GLY A 410 11.94 4.50 -16.78
C GLY A 410 12.53 5.78 -16.20
N THR A 411 13.48 5.65 -15.28
CA THR A 411 14.29 6.76 -14.78
C THR A 411 15.71 6.60 -15.30
N VAL A 412 16.28 7.64 -15.88
CA VAL A 412 17.67 7.64 -16.37
C VAL A 412 18.56 8.29 -15.32
N ILE A 413 19.68 7.63 -15.01
CA ILE A 413 20.71 8.11 -14.07
C ILE A 413 22.03 8.18 -14.84
N ASP A 414 22.62 9.37 -14.85
CA ASP A 414 23.99 9.57 -15.33
C ASP A 414 24.99 8.94 -14.36
N GLY A 415 25.74 7.94 -14.87
CA GLY A 415 26.75 7.15 -14.17
C GLY A 415 28.20 7.54 -14.51
N ASN A 416 28.43 8.62 -15.25
CA ASN A 416 29.80 9.05 -15.62
C ASN A 416 30.55 9.77 -14.48
N GLY A 417 29.83 10.20 -13.43
CA GLY A 417 30.39 10.92 -12.29
C GLY A 417 31.08 10.03 -11.25
N ASP A 418 31.44 10.65 -10.12
CA ASP A 418 32.00 9.93 -8.97
C ASP A 418 31.00 8.88 -8.44
N GLU A 419 31.52 7.71 -8.05
CA GLU A 419 30.74 6.56 -7.61
C GLU A 419 29.82 6.93 -6.44
N ARG A 420 30.31 7.78 -5.54
CA ARG A 420 29.50 8.28 -4.41
C ARG A 420 28.25 9.04 -4.87
N ILE A 421 28.40 9.95 -5.84
CA ILE A 421 27.30 10.77 -6.37
C ILE A 421 26.30 9.87 -7.09
N VAL A 422 26.78 8.89 -7.87
CA VAL A 422 25.93 7.94 -8.59
C VAL A 422 25.13 7.07 -7.61
N ARG A 423 25.76 6.60 -6.52
CA ARG A 423 25.07 5.88 -5.43
C ARG A 423 23.99 6.74 -4.79
N GLU A 424 24.29 7.98 -4.42
CA GLU A 424 23.32 8.90 -3.82
C GLU A 424 22.13 9.18 -4.75
N LYS A 425 22.37 9.38 -6.06
CA LYS A 425 21.30 9.51 -7.07
C LYS A 425 20.42 8.27 -7.15
N LEU A 426 21.02 7.08 -7.13
CA LEU A 426 20.30 5.80 -7.16
C LEU A 426 19.45 5.61 -5.90
N GLU A 427 19.99 5.89 -4.72
CA GLU A 427 19.24 5.85 -3.45
C GLU A 427 18.05 6.83 -3.46
N ALA A 428 18.27 8.06 -3.92
CA ALA A 428 17.21 9.06 -4.06
C ALA A 428 16.11 8.59 -5.03
N CYS A 429 16.50 7.95 -6.15
CA CYS A 429 15.55 7.40 -7.12
C CYS A 429 14.65 6.32 -6.49
N LEU A 430 15.19 5.49 -5.59
CA LEU A 430 14.43 4.44 -4.92
C LEU A 430 13.44 5.01 -3.89
N VAL A 431 13.87 6.01 -3.13
CA VAL A 431 13.11 6.62 -2.03
C VAL A 431 12.06 7.64 -2.53
N SER A 432 12.24 8.21 -3.73
CA SER A 432 11.27 9.12 -4.35
C SER A 432 9.89 8.49 -4.52
N ALA A 433 8.85 9.24 -4.90
CA ALA A 433 7.58 8.60 -5.27
C ALA A 433 7.78 7.68 -6.50
N ALA A 434 7.17 6.48 -6.51
CA ALA A 434 7.15 5.64 -7.71
C ALA A 434 6.52 6.43 -8.88
N PRO A 435 7.06 6.31 -10.12
CA PRO A 435 6.47 6.97 -11.28
C PRO A 435 5.01 6.54 -11.42
N CYS A 436 4.09 7.50 -11.34
CA CYS A 436 2.65 7.22 -11.44
C CYS A 436 2.30 7.03 -12.92
N ALA A 437 2.41 5.80 -13.42
CA ALA A 437 2.00 5.45 -14.77
C ALA A 437 0.89 4.40 -14.74
N SER A 438 -0.03 4.47 -15.69
CA SER A 438 -0.95 3.36 -15.97
C SER A 438 -0.14 2.08 -16.26
N PRO A 439 -0.63 0.89 -15.86
CA PRO A 439 0.02 -0.37 -16.20
C PRO A 439 0.38 -0.41 -17.69
N ARG A 440 1.66 -0.69 -18.01
CA ARG A 440 2.18 -0.70 -19.39
C ARG A 440 1.44 -1.72 -20.25
N ILE A 441 0.96 -2.80 -19.62
CA ILE A 441 0.04 -3.78 -20.20
C ILE A 441 -1.33 -3.59 -19.57
N ARG A 442 -2.35 -3.34 -20.39
CA ARG A 442 -3.74 -3.41 -19.95
C ARG A 442 -4.02 -4.86 -19.62
N LYS A 443 -4.12 -5.21 -18.32
CA LYS A 443 -4.69 -6.50 -17.94
C LYS A 443 -6.09 -6.56 -18.57
N PRO A 444 -6.46 -7.66 -19.25
CA PRO A 444 -7.83 -7.80 -19.74
C PRO A 444 -8.76 -7.56 -18.55
N SER A 445 -9.76 -6.70 -18.75
CA SER A 445 -10.83 -6.57 -17.76
C SER A 445 -11.41 -7.96 -17.61
N PHE A 446 -11.35 -8.51 -16.40
CA PHE A 446 -12.00 -9.78 -16.08
C PHE A 446 -13.51 -9.52 -16.12
N SER A 447 -14.07 -9.56 -17.33
CA SER A 447 -15.51 -9.61 -17.56
C SER A 447 -15.91 -11.06 -17.32
N LEU A 448 -16.31 -11.37 -16.09
CA LEU A 448 -17.07 -12.60 -15.86
C LEU A 448 -18.40 -12.40 -16.60
N GLU A 449 -18.47 -12.83 -17.85
CA GLU A 449 -19.76 -13.13 -18.48
C GLU A 449 -20.27 -14.38 -17.75
N PRO A 450 -21.35 -14.28 -16.95
CA PRO A 450 -21.86 -15.41 -16.17
C PRO A 450 -22.22 -16.62 -17.04
N ASP A 451 -22.40 -16.40 -18.34
CA ASP A 451 -22.87 -17.40 -19.31
C ASP A 451 -21.74 -18.25 -19.94
N LYS A 452 -20.46 -18.02 -19.58
CA LYS A 452 -19.30 -18.78 -20.10
C LYS A 452 -18.56 -19.61 -19.05
N ILE A 453 -19.20 -19.85 -17.91
CA ILE A 453 -18.71 -20.83 -16.95
C ILE A 453 -19.17 -22.20 -17.48
N GLU A 454 -18.32 -22.88 -18.26
CA GLU A 454 -18.49 -24.32 -18.47
C GLU A 454 -18.25 -25.01 -17.13
N PHE A 455 -19.32 -25.56 -16.54
CA PHE A 455 -19.21 -26.49 -15.44
C PHE A 455 -18.66 -27.81 -15.98
N ASP A 456 -17.59 -28.31 -15.37
CA ASP A 456 -17.13 -29.67 -15.62
C ASP A 456 -18.25 -30.62 -15.15
N PRO A 457 -18.79 -31.52 -16.00
CA PRO A 457 -19.89 -32.41 -15.59
C PRO A 457 -19.55 -33.35 -14.43
N ASP A 458 -18.26 -33.48 -14.07
CA ASP A 458 -17.81 -34.24 -12.90
C ASP A 458 -17.86 -33.42 -11.58
N ASP A 459 -18.13 -32.11 -11.63
CA ASP A 459 -18.26 -31.21 -10.47
C ASP A 459 -19.72 -31.08 -9.97
N GLU A 460 -20.67 -31.89 -10.46
CA GLU A 460 -22.02 -31.92 -9.88
C GLU A 460 -21.99 -32.47 -8.44
N PRO A 461 -22.46 -31.68 -7.44
CA PRO A 461 -22.50 -32.15 -6.06
C PRO A 461 -23.47 -33.32 -5.89
N ASP A 462 -23.03 -34.37 -5.19
CA ASP A 462 -23.81 -35.60 -4.93
C ASP A 462 -25.25 -35.27 -4.50
N PRO A 463 -26.28 -35.69 -5.24
CA PRO A 463 -27.68 -35.34 -4.98
C PRO A 463 -28.18 -35.81 -3.60
N ARG A 464 -27.44 -36.70 -2.93
CA ARG A 464 -27.70 -37.12 -1.55
C ARG A 464 -27.55 -36.00 -0.53
N ILE A 465 -26.74 -34.98 -0.81
CA ILE A 465 -26.51 -33.82 0.07
C ILE A 465 -27.78 -32.97 0.21
N PHE A 466 -28.64 -32.94 -0.81
CA PHE A 466 -29.85 -32.10 -0.82
C PHE A 466 -31.10 -32.77 -0.23
N ASN A 467 -31.03 -34.07 0.07
CA ASN A 467 -32.16 -34.79 0.68
C ASN A 467 -32.39 -34.41 2.15
N GLU A 468 -31.40 -33.82 2.83
CA GLU A 468 -31.55 -33.34 4.22
C GLU A 468 -32.16 -31.92 4.31
N ILE A 469 -32.20 -31.17 3.19
CA ILE A 469 -32.67 -29.77 3.14
C ILE A 469 -34.12 -29.69 2.62
N ARG A 470 -34.63 -30.76 2.00
CA ARG A 470 -36.01 -30.79 1.50
C ARG A 470 -36.97 -30.95 2.67
N GLU A 471 -37.54 -29.83 3.12
CA GLU A 471 -38.62 -29.79 4.11
C GLU A 471 -39.72 -30.80 3.73
N LYS A 472 -40.24 -31.53 4.74
CA LYS A 472 -41.39 -32.40 4.56
C LYS A 472 -42.57 -31.54 4.12
N GLU A 473 -43.09 -31.79 2.92
CA GLU A 473 -44.30 -31.16 2.42
C GLU A 473 -45.43 -31.33 3.44
N THR A 474 -45.91 -30.21 3.97
CA THR A 474 -47.10 -30.14 4.81
C THR A 474 -48.31 -30.55 3.98
N THR A 475 -48.84 -31.74 4.22
CA THR A 475 -50.14 -32.18 3.69
C THR A 475 -51.24 -31.31 4.28
N LEU A 476 -51.67 -30.28 3.54
CA LEU A 476 -52.92 -29.60 3.79
C LEU A 476 -54.07 -30.52 3.36
N SER A 477 -54.74 -31.12 4.33
CA SER A 477 -56.02 -31.80 4.14
C SER A 477 -57.11 -30.77 3.82
N LEU A 478 -57.70 -30.87 2.63
CA LEU A 478 -58.92 -30.16 2.24
C LEU A 478 -60.11 -30.77 2.99
N VAL A 479 -60.85 -29.93 3.74
CA VAL A 479 -62.27 -30.11 4.10
C VAL A 479 -63.03 -28.95 3.51
#